data_AF-A0A257L6X8-F1
#
_entry.id   AF-A0A257L6X8-F1
#
_cell.length_a   1.000
_cell.length_b   1.000
_cell.length_c   1.000
_cell.angle_alpha   90.00
_cell.angle_beta   90.00
_cell.angle_gamma   90.00
#
_symmetry.space_group_name_H-M   'P 1'
#
loop_
_entity.id
_entity.type
_entity.pdbx_description
1 polymer ?
#
loop_
_entity_poly.entity_id
_entity_poly.type
_entity_poly.pdbx_seq_one_letter_code
_entity_poly.pdbx_strand_id
1 'polypeptide(L)'
;MSAIDQYKHTHLGFIECPSSFDFVYSNATRKIAIYELLENIPNGETEFDGKEGDILIGGGSGEAPAFRISLPESLLFFTGDKVEDFDNYEDLFKAFWTPTQAYILCEGFSKVGWTPAIPIEFWLAENSCLLLIDSVERFLGFKIPSLPKSALNFIN
;
A
#
# COMPACT_ATOMS: atom_id res chain seq x y z
N MET A 1 16.97 -8.51 -8.07
CA MET A 1 15.69 -9.24 -7.87
C MET A 1 14.92 -8.48 -6.84
N SER A 2 13.60 -8.37 -7.02
CA SER A 2 12.76 -7.66 -6.06
C SER A 2 12.61 -8.46 -4.78
N ALA A 3 12.35 -7.79 -3.66
CA ALA A 3 12.08 -8.47 -2.39
C ALA A 3 10.81 -9.34 -2.49
N ILE A 4 9.79 -8.87 -3.22
CA ILE A 4 8.54 -9.63 -3.40
C ILE A 4 8.68 -10.82 -4.36
N ASP A 5 9.63 -10.79 -5.31
CA ASP A 5 9.86 -11.88 -6.28
C ASP A 5 10.29 -13.19 -5.59
N GLN A 6 10.68 -13.12 -4.31
CA GLN A 6 11.06 -14.27 -3.50
C GLN A 6 9.86 -15.03 -2.92
N TYR A 7 8.67 -14.41 -2.93
CA TYR A 7 7.45 -14.96 -2.34
C TYR A 7 6.35 -15.09 -3.41
N LYS A 8 5.44 -16.04 -3.22
CA LYS A 8 4.25 -16.17 -4.06
C LYS A 8 3.35 -14.97 -3.86
N HIS A 9 3.02 -14.33 -4.96
CA HIS A 9 2.15 -13.16 -4.98
C HIS A 9 1.32 -13.14 -6.26
N THR A 10 0.24 -12.39 -6.24
CA THR A 10 -0.53 -12.05 -7.45
C THR A 10 -0.55 -10.54 -7.64
N HIS A 11 -0.48 -10.09 -8.89
CA HIS A 11 -0.58 -8.68 -9.24
C HIS A 11 -2.06 -8.28 -9.34
N LEU A 12 -2.46 -7.26 -8.58
CA LEU A 12 -3.84 -6.75 -8.57
C LEU A 12 -4.03 -5.58 -9.55
N GLY A 13 -3.01 -4.74 -9.71
CA GLY A 13 -3.09 -3.52 -10.51
C GLY A 13 -2.01 -2.52 -10.11
N PHE A 14 -2.17 -1.26 -10.50
CA PHE A 14 -1.25 -0.18 -10.15
C PHE A 14 -1.98 1.01 -9.53
N ILE A 15 -1.25 1.78 -8.72
CA ILE A 15 -1.60 3.17 -8.38
C ILE A 15 -0.69 4.13 -9.12
N GLU A 16 -1.22 5.29 -9.47
CA GLU A 16 -0.43 6.40 -9.99
C GLU A 16 0.06 7.30 -8.85
N CYS A 17 1.37 7.51 -8.77
CA CYS A 17 2.00 8.50 -7.93
C CYS A 17 2.72 9.50 -8.84
N PRO A 18 2.17 10.72 -9.05
CA PRO A 18 2.68 11.68 -10.03
C PRO A 18 3.95 12.40 -9.54
N SER A 19 4.92 11.65 -9.01
CA SER A 19 6.20 12.18 -8.56
C SER A 19 6.96 12.82 -9.71
N SER A 20 7.75 13.86 -9.44
CA SER A 20 8.68 14.41 -10.43
C SER A 20 9.89 13.50 -10.63
N PHE A 21 10.14 12.58 -9.68
CA PHE A 21 11.28 11.67 -9.68
C PHE A 21 10.87 10.27 -10.18
N ASP A 22 11.87 9.53 -10.66
CA ASP A 22 11.68 8.16 -11.13
C ASP A 22 11.69 7.17 -9.95
N PHE A 23 10.69 6.29 -9.90
CA PHE A 23 10.64 5.20 -8.91
C PHE A 23 11.59 4.06 -9.22
N VAL A 24 11.93 3.88 -10.49
CA VAL A 24 12.82 2.83 -10.97
C VAL A 24 13.90 3.51 -11.80
N TYR A 25 15.15 3.26 -11.47
CA TYR A 25 16.30 3.86 -12.17
C TYR A 25 16.16 3.69 -13.68
N SER A 26 16.30 4.78 -14.44
CA SER A 26 16.15 4.84 -15.91
C SER A 26 14.75 4.55 -16.49
N ASN A 27 13.72 4.46 -15.64
CA ASN A 27 12.34 4.28 -16.06
C ASN A 27 11.46 5.39 -15.48
N ALA A 28 10.87 6.20 -16.37
CA ALA A 28 9.97 7.30 -16.03
C ALA A 28 8.59 6.83 -15.51
N THR A 29 8.46 5.58 -15.05
CA THR A 29 7.22 5.08 -14.48
C THR A 29 6.82 5.91 -13.27
N ARG A 30 5.54 6.25 -13.24
CA ARG A 30 4.84 6.88 -12.12
C ARG A 30 3.84 5.91 -11.49
N LYS A 31 3.91 4.65 -11.89
CA LYS A 31 3.02 3.58 -11.45
C LYS A 31 3.70 2.76 -10.37
N ILE A 32 3.00 2.52 -9.29
CA ILE A 32 3.41 1.64 -8.20
C ILE A 32 2.49 0.43 -8.24
N ALA A 33 3.05 -0.76 -8.39
CA ALA A 33 2.28 -1.99 -8.46
C ALA A 33 1.63 -2.31 -7.11
N ILE A 34 0.46 -2.94 -7.15
CA ILE A 34 -0.22 -3.51 -6.01
C ILE A 34 -0.22 -5.02 -6.19
N TYR A 35 0.25 -5.71 -5.16
CA TYR A 35 0.28 -7.16 -5.09
C TYR A 35 -0.51 -7.64 -3.89
N GLU A 36 -0.99 -8.88 -3.97
CA GLU A 36 -1.43 -9.65 -2.82
C GLU A 36 -0.43 -10.78 -2.57
N LEU A 37 -0.07 -10.98 -1.30
CA LEU A 37 0.71 -12.14 -0.86
C LEU A 37 -0.15 -13.40 -0.88
N LEU A 38 0.39 -14.47 -1.46
CA LEU A 38 -0.22 -15.80 -1.53
C LEU A 38 0.47 -16.82 -0.61
N GLU A 39 1.42 -16.36 0.20
CA GLU A 39 2.04 -17.14 1.26
C GLU A 39 2.55 -16.22 2.37
N ASN A 40 2.75 -16.78 3.57
CA ASN A 40 3.34 -16.05 4.68
C ASN A 40 4.82 -15.78 4.45
N ILE A 41 5.28 -14.59 4.84
CA ILE A 41 6.70 -14.29 4.92
C ILE A 41 7.25 -14.94 6.21
N PRO A 42 8.38 -15.67 6.15
CA PRO A 42 8.96 -16.30 7.33
C PRO A 42 9.33 -15.28 8.41
N ASN A 43 9.05 -15.59 9.68
CA ASN A 43 9.38 -14.74 10.84
C ASN A 43 10.88 -14.40 11.01
N GLY A 44 11.76 -15.04 10.25
CA GLY A 44 13.20 -14.76 10.24
C GLY A 44 13.63 -13.73 9.20
N GLU A 45 12.72 -13.26 8.35
CA GLU A 45 12.98 -12.17 7.40
C GLU A 45 13.08 -10.83 8.15
N THR A 46 14.07 -10.02 7.79
CA THR A 46 14.40 -8.77 8.50
C THR A 46 14.11 -7.54 7.68
N GLU A 47 14.07 -7.67 6.35
CA GLU A 47 13.87 -6.53 5.45
C GLU A 47 12.39 -6.30 5.15
N PHE A 48 11.56 -7.32 5.37
CA PHE A 48 10.17 -7.34 4.94
C PHE A 48 9.32 -8.26 5.82
N ASP A 49 8.04 -7.92 6.03
CA ASP A 49 7.10 -8.79 6.74
C ASP A 49 5.72 -8.79 6.06
N GLY A 50 4.93 -9.81 6.37
CA GLY A 50 3.58 -9.98 5.84
C GLY A 50 3.07 -11.40 5.99
N LYS A 51 1.75 -11.53 6.02
CA LYS A 51 1.03 -12.81 6.00
C LYS A 51 0.31 -13.00 4.67
N GLU A 52 -0.08 -14.24 4.40
CA GLU A 52 -0.94 -14.57 3.28
C GLU A 52 -2.21 -13.71 3.30
N GLY A 53 -2.56 -13.13 2.15
CA GLY A 53 -3.68 -12.22 1.96
C GLY A 53 -3.33 -10.74 2.12
N ASP A 54 -2.19 -10.38 2.73
CA ASP A 54 -1.78 -8.99 2.87
C ASP A 54 -1.54 -8.33 1.51
N ILE A 55 -1.75 -7.02 1.46
CA ILE A 55 -1.52 -6.22 0.27
C ILE A 55 -0.18 -5.53 0.36
N LEU A 56 0.56 -5.56 -0.74
CA LEU A 56 1.84 -4.90 -0.90
C LEU A 56 1.76 -3.86 -2.00
N ILE A 57 2.10 -2.62 -1.66
CA ILE A 57 2.19 -1.52 -2.61
C ILE A 57 3.68 -1.29 -2.87
N GLY A 58 4.12 -1.60 -4.09
CA GLY A 58 5.51 -1.54 -4.52
C GLY A 58 6.30 -2.81 -4.19
N GLY A 59 7.60 -2.68 -3.94
CA GLY A 59 8.49 -3.82 -3.66
C GLY A 59 8.98 -4.63 -4.87
N GLY A 60 8.66 -4.21 -6.10
CA GLY A 60 9.06 -4.83 -7.38
C GLY A 60 10.51 -4.55 -7.82
N SER A 61 10.98 -5.21 -8.89
CA SER A 61 12.41 -5.22 -9.29
C SER A 61 12.86 -3.81 -9.73
N GLY A 62 13.77 -3.21 -8.97
CA GLY A 62 14.31 -1.86 -9.24
C GLY A 62 14.22 -0.86 -8.08
N GLU A 63 13.91 -1.34 -6.86
CA GLU A 63 13.88 -0.59 -5.59
C GLU A 63 12.73 0.44 -5.46
N ALA A 64 11.54 0.04 -5.92
CA ALA A 64 10.35 0.75 -5.49
C ALA A 64 10.13 0.52 -3.98
N PRO A 65 9.81 1.57 -3.20
CA PRO A 65 9.43 1.43 -1.80
C PRO A 65 8.33 0.38 -1.64
N ALA A 66 8.41 -0.45 -0.61
CA ALA A 66 7.35 -1.40 -0.29
C ALA A 66 6.53 -0.89 0.90
N PHE A 67 5.22 -1.06 0.82
CA PHE A 67 4.27 -0.70 1.87
C PHE A 67 3.26 -1.82 2.03
N ARG A 68 3.21 -2.43 3.22
CA ARG A 68 2.32 -3.53 3.54
C ARG A 68 1.05 -3.01 4.18
N ILE A 69 -0.09 -3.56 3.78
CA ILE A 69 -1.40 -3.39 4.41
C ILE A 69 -1.89 -4.77 4.84
N SER A 70 -2.07 -4.92 6.15
CA SER A 70 -2.52 -6.14 6.80
C SER A 70 -4.00 -6.35 6.55
N LEU A 71 -4.37 -7.53 6.05
CA LEU A 71 -5.77 -7.88 5.77
C LEU A 71 -6.27 -9.02 6.67
N PRO A 72 -7.54 -8.96 7.13
CA PRO A 72 -8.56 -7.94 6.83
C PRO A 72 -8.52 -6.71 7.76
N GLU A 73 -7.57 -6.64 8.69
CA GLU A 73 -7.56 -5.69 9.81
C GLU A 73 -7.61 -4.23 9.36
N SER A 74 -6.81 -3.87 8.34
CA SER A 74 -6.78 -2.48 7.85
C SER A 74 -8.11 -2.05 7.22
N LEU A 75 -8.77 -2.95 6.47
CA LEU A 75 -10.08 -2.64 5.89
C LEU A 75 -11.10 -2.39 7.00
N LEU A 76 -11.16 -3.27 8.00
CA LEU A 76 -12.07 -3.13 9.14
C LEU A 76 -11.82 -1.85 9.95
N PHE A 77 -10.55 -1.46 10.09
CA PHE A 77 -10.16 -0.22 10.76
C PHE A 77 -10.68 1.01 10.01
N PHE A 78 -10.43 1.11 8.70
CA PHE A 78 -10.83 2.27 7.90
C PHE A 78 -12.33 2.31 7.56
N THR A 79 -13.04 1.18 7.62
CA THR A 79 -14.51 1.15 7.47
C THR A 79 -15.26 1.37 8.77
N GLY A 80 -14.56 1.37 9.92
CA GLY A 80 -15.17 1.59 11.23
C GLY A 80 -15.97 0.40 11.78
N ASP A 81 -15.80 -0.80 11.19
CA ASP A 81 -16.52 -2.00 11.62
C ASP A 81 -15.89 -2.65 12.87
N LYS A 82 -14.62 -2.36 13.19
CA LYS A 82 -13.97 -2.78 14.45
C LYS A 82 -12.93 -1.77 14.93
N VAL A 83 -13.24 -1.12 16.05
CA VAL A 83 -12.28 -0.37 16.87
C VAL A 83 -11.81 -1.32 17.98
N GLU A 84 -11.05 -2.36 17.63
CA GLU A 84 -10.22 -3.00 18.66
C GLU A 84 -9.02 -2.08 18.90
N ASP A 85 -8.57 -1.99 20.16
CA ASP A 85 -7.43 -1.16 20.55
C ASP A 85 -6.16 -1.70 19.87
N PHE A 86 -5.80 -1.14 18.72
CA PHE A 86 -4.48 -1.36 18.13
C PHE A 86 -3.48 -0.51 18.89
N ASP A 87 -2.59 -1.15 19.64
CA ASP A 87 -1.51 -0.47 20.35
C ASP A 87 -0.50 0.17 19.38
N ASN A 88 -0.39 -0.36 18.16
CA ASN A 88 0.53 0.10 17.13
C ASN A 88 -0.08 0.02 15.73
N TYR A 89 0.03 1.09 14.94
CA TYR A 89 -0.39 1.10 13.53
C TYR A 89 0.45 0.17 12.65
N GLU A 90 1.66 -0.21 13.07
CA GLU A 90 2.49 -1.16 12.33
C GLU A 90 1.86 -2.57 12.22
N ASP A 91 0.89 -2.90 13.07
CA ASP A 91 0.12 -4.14 12.93
C ASP A 91 -0.92 -4.06 11.80
N LEU A 92 -1.35 -2.83 11.47
CA LEU A 92 -2.26 -2.54 10.36
C LEU A 92 -1.47 -2.34 9.07
N PHE A 93 -0.51 -1.42 9.06
CA PHE A 93 0.25 -1.10 7.86
C PHE A 93 1.67 -0.70 8.20
N LYS A 94 2.61 -1.04 7.31
CA LYS A 94 4.04 -0.84 7.56
C LYS A 94 4.79 -0.48 6.31
N ALA A 95 5.65 0.53 6.44
CA ALA A 95 6.54 0.98 5.39
C ALA A 95 7.91 0.30 5.49
N PHE A 96 8.42 -0.14 4.34
CA PHE A 96 9.77 -0.66 4.14
C PHE A 96 10.48 0.21 3.13
N TRP A 97 10.54 1.51 3.44
CA TRP A 97 11.17 2.51 2.59
C TRP A 97 12.24 3.27 3.35
N THR A 98 13.28 3.67 2.62
CA THR A 98 14.31 4.59 3.11
C THR A 98 13.77 6.02 3.14
N PRO A 99 14.41 6.94 3.89
CA PRO A 99 14.03 8.35 3.88
C PRO A 99 14.01 8.98 2.48
N THR A 100 14.91 8.55 1.58
CA THR A 100 14.94 9.02 0.18
C THR A 100 13.71 8.57 -0.59
N GLN A 101 13.30 7.31 -0.44
CA GLN A 101 12.10 6.80 -1.10
C GLN A 101 10.82 7.45 -0.53
N ALA A 102 10.77 7.66 0.79
CA ALA A 102 9.68 8.40 1.43
C ALA A 102 9.55 9.82 0.86
N TYR A 103 10.67 10.54 0.68
CA TYR A 103 10.65 11.87 0.08
C TYR A 103 10.05 11.88 -1.34
N ILE A 104 10.44 10.91 -2.18
CA ILE A 104 9.95 10.79 -3.56
C ILE A 104 8.43 10.51 -3.59
N LEU A 105 7.96 9.61 -2.72
CA LEU A 105 6.54 9.29 -2.57
C LEU A 105 5.75 10.50 -2.08
N CYS A 106 6.21 11.16 -1.03
CA CYS A 106 5.59 12.35 -0.46
C CYS A 106 5.46 13.48 -1.48
N GLU A 107 6.49 13.72 -2.31
CA GLU A 107 6.43 14.72 -3.38
C GLU A 107 5.32 14.39 -4.39
N GLY A 108 5.20 13.13 -4.81
CA GLY A 108 4.15 12.70 -5.72
C GLY A 108 2.76 12.74 -5.10
N PHE A 109 2.59 12.18 -3.91
CA PHE A 109 1.29 12.12 -3.24
C PHE A 109 0.78 13.48 -2.77
N SER A 110 1.66 14.45 -2.54
CA SER A 110 1.26 15.84 -2.27
C SER A 110 0.41 16.46 -3.38
N LYS A 111 0.59 15.99 -4.63
CA LYS A 111 -0.15 16.48 -5.81
C LYS A 111 -1.54 15.86 -5.95
N VAL A 112 -1.82 14.78 -5.22
CA VAL A 112 -3.12 14.10 -5.21
C VAL A 112 -3.84 14.26 -3.86
N GLY A 113 -3.36 15.17 -3.00
CA GLY A 113 -4.09 15.60 -1.80
C GLY A 113 -3.49 15.17 -0.47
N TRP A 114 -2.36 14.46 -0.44
CA TRP A 114 -1.63 14.26 0.80
C TRP A 114 -1.05 15.59 1.31
N THR A 115 -1.00 15.77 2.63
CA THR A 115 -0.35 16.92 3.26
C THR A 115 0.54 16.46 4.42
N PRO A 116 1.64 17.16 4.74
CA PRO A 116 2.52 16.79 5.85
C PRO A 116 1.87 16.81 7.25
N ALA A 117 0.63 17.30 7.38
CA ALA A 117 -0.12 17.25 8.62
C ALA A 117 -0.60 15.83 8.98
N ILE A 118 -0.59 14.90 8.01
CA ILE A 118 -1.00 13.51 8.18
C ILE A 118 0.22 12.62 7.86
N PRO A 119 0.57 11.63 8.71
CA PRO A 119 1.60 10.65 8.38
C PRO A 119 1.32 10.00 7.02
N ILE A 120 2.33 9.90 6.17
CA ILE A 120 2.16 9.41 4.79
C ILE A 120 1.69 7.95 4.78
N GLU A 121 2.19 7.13 5.72
CA GLU A 121 1.81 5.75 5.92
C GLU A 121 0.31 5.63 6.17
N PHE A 122 -0.22 6.46 7.07
CA PHE A 122 -1.64 6.48 7.40
C PHE A 122 -2.49 6.87 6.20
N TRP A 123 -2.14 7.98 5.54
CA TRP A 123 -2.88 8.47 4.37
C TRP A 123 -2.86 7.47 3.22
N LEU A 124 -1.71 6.85 2.96
CA LEU A 124 -1.56 5.84 1.92
C LEU A 124 -2.37 4.58 2.23
N ALA A 125 -2.34 4.10 3.48
CA ALA A 125 -3.12 2.95 3.91
C ALA A 125 -4.62 3.18 3.74
N GLU A 126 -5.13 4.33 4.22
CA GLU A 126 -6.55 4.71 4.08
C GLU A 126 -6.96 4.73 2.61
N ASN A 127 -6.25 5.51 1.79
CA ASN A 127 -6.61 5.68 0.38
C ASN A 127 -6.46 4.39 -0.41
N SER A 128 -5.51 3.53 -0.06
CA SER A 128 -5.36 2.22 -0.70
C SER A 128 -6.49 1.27 -0.30
N CYS A 129 -6.90 1.26 0.97
CA CYS A 129 -8.06 0.49 1.41
C CYS A 129 -9.33 0.91 0.68
N LEU A 130 -9.61 2.21 0.61
CA LEU A 130 -10.74 2.76 -0.15
C LEU A 130 -10.68 2.36 -1.63
N LEU A 131 -9.50 2.44 -2.24
CA LEU A 131 -9.29 2.07 -3.63
C LEU A 131 -9.60 0.61 -3.90
N LEU A 132 -9.10 -0.28 -3.04
CA LEU A 132 -9.27 -1.72 -3.13
C LEU A 132 -10.75 -2.11 -2.97
N ILE A 133 -11.45 -1.52 -1.99
CA ILE A 133 -12.89 -1.71 -1.78
C ILE A 133 -13.68 -1.35 -3.04
N ASP A 134 -13.32 -0.25 -3.70
CA ASP A 134 -14.02 0.23 -4.89
C ASP A 134 -13.65 -0.52 -6.18
N SER A 135 -12.44 -1.08 -6.27
CA SER A 135 -11.86 -1.56 -7.53
C SER A 135 -11.73 -3.08 -7.62
N VAL A 136 -11.72 -3.79 -6.50
CA VAL A 136 -11.48 -5.25 -6.46
C VAL A 136 -12.72 -5.95 -5.90
N GLU A 137 -13.33 -6.82 -6.72
CA GLU A 137 -14.63 -7.45 -6.46
C GLU A 137 -14.73 -8.10 -5.07
N ARG A 138 -13.68 -8.82 -4.65
CA ARG A 138 -13.67 -9.52 -3.36
C ARG A 138 -13.76 -8.60 -2.14
N PHE A 139 -13.40 -7.32 -2.28
CA PHE A 139 -13.42 -6.36 -1.18
C PHE A 139 -14.70 -5.53 -1.13
N LEU A 140 -15.63 -5.72 -2.07
CA LEU A 140 -16.92 -5.02 -2.08
C LEU A 140 -17.74 -5.26 -0.81
N GLY A 141 -17.53 -6.38 -0.12
CA GLY A 141 -18.19 -6.70 1.15
C GLY A 141 -17.87 -5.70 2.28
N PHE A 142 -16.78 -4.94 2.18
CA PHE A 142 -16.38 -3.91 3.14
C PHE A 142 -16.95 -2.53 2.81
N LYS A 143 -17.66 -2.38 1.68
CA LYS A 143 -18.17 -1.08 1.24
C LYS A 143 -19.34 -0.63 2.10
N ILE A 144 -19.20 0.54 2.73
CA ILE A 144 -20.30 1.22 3.43
C ILE A 144 -20.70 2.52 2.72
N PRO A 145 -21.97 2.98 2.83
CA PRO A 145 -22.49 4.10 2.04
C PRO A 145 -21.78 5.45 2.27
N SER A 146 -21.16 5.63 3.44
CA SER A 146 -20.53 6.88 3.85
C SER A 146 -19.02 6.94 3.57
N LEU A 147 -18.43 5.91 2.95
CA LEU A 147 -16.99 5.94 2.66
C LEU A 147 -16.66 7.08 1.70
N PRO A 148 -15.61 7.86 2.00
CA PRO A 148 -15.06 8.78 1.02
C PRO A 148 -14.47 8.00 -0.16
N LYS A 149 -14.36 8.66 -1.32
CA LYS A 149 -13.64 8.10 -2.45
C LYS A 149 -12.13 8.18 -2.17
N SER A 150 -11.40 7.17 -2.64
CA SER A 150 -9.94 7.25 -2.67
C SER A 150 -9.49 8.43 -3.53
N ALA A 151 -8.43 9.11 -3.08
CA ALA A 151 -7.70 10.10 -3.87
C ALA A 151 -6.74 9.44 -4.89
N LEU A 152 -6.51 8.13 -4.78
CA LEU A 152 -5.68 7.36 -5.69
C LEU A 152 -6.48 6.88 -6.91
N ASN A 153 -5.79 6.70 -8.03
CA ASN A 153 -6.35 6.11 -9.24
C ASN A 153 -5.84 4.69 -9.43
N PHE A 154 -6.76 3.74 -9.61
CA PHE A 154 -6.44 2.35 -9.91
C PHE A 154 -6.28 2.15 -11.43
N ILE A 155 -5.23 1.44 -11.82
CA ILE A 155 -4.94 1.12 -13.22
C ILE A 155 -4.80 -0.40 -13.33
N ASN A 156 -5.67 -1.02 -14.13
CA ASN A 156 -5.61 -2.45 -14.47
C ASN A 156 -4.52 -2.73 -15.51
#